data_AF-A0A318HY74-F1
#
_entry.id   AF-A0A318HY74-F1
#
_cell.length_a   1.000
_cell.length_b   1.000
_cell.length_c   1.000
_cell.angle_alpha   90.00
_cell.angle_beta   90.00
_cell.angle_gamma   90.00
#
_symmetry.space_group_name_H-M   'P 1'
#
loop_
_entity.id
_entity.type
_entity.pdbx_description
1 polymer ?
#
loop_
_entity_poly.entity_id
_entity_poly.type
_entity_poly.pdbx_seq_one_letter_code
_entity_poly.pdbx_strand_id
1 'polypeptide(L)'
;MNPRLLDAYNRELLYFKELMEEFAQAHPKIARRLGMHAGEIADPVVERLVQAASFSTARLQLKLDAEFPLLTSRLLETVYPNYVAPTPSIAVACLHPDDQEGSLLEGFCIPRGTEFASRVPDGERTSCTFRSGLDVTLYPLEIVSARLTGVPPDIPSIERYGVAHRPIRGALRLRLRTTGEARFNELRGLDRLPVYLAGDERVASRLFELIHAGAVSSVTGVPSRFADPDQALGIVFDRAVDYTGLTTDESLLPLAGSKFHGHNLLHEYAACPARFWFFTLTGLNAGLRHVTDREAEIVVLLDRFDSALAEHVDASRFALFCTPVINLFRRKTDPAEIPRMGGEILLQPDKQNGSDYEVFAVEALHGLVSKGAVSLEFRPLYRALVNDETNHGRHFTTRREHRMTEASCRRYGARVPYTGTDVYVSLVDQDEAPYSQAMKYLSVDVWLTNGGLPSLLIPDGTTDLTVGISAPVSRTRLIRAPSPARAPLAQGSVAWQLIGQLNLGYGKLEAKDGSGLRDILALFAAADDVRLRRQIDSLIHIDTRPVTKKLPGQSQLRFGRGIECVLTVDETGFDGTSPYLFGTILEYYVARHVSTHSFTQSVLRSLQRGELMRWPVRMGTRSAL
;
A
#
# COMPACT_ATOMS: atom_id res chain seq x y z
N MET A 1 21.17 -2.06 -34.16
CA MET A 1 21.44 -0.60 -34.03
C MET A 1 20.39 -0.04 -33.07
N ASN A 2 20.76 0.71 -32.03
CA ASN A 2 19.77 1.21 -31.05
C ASN A 2 18.82 2.19 -31.76
N PRO A 3 17.49 1.94 -31.79
CA PRO A 3 16.53 2.79 -32.50
C PRO A 3 16.53 4.24 -32.00
N ARG A 4 16.91 4.48 -30.73
CA ARG A 4 17.00 5.83 -30.14
C ARG A 4 18.21 6.65 -30.63
N LEU A 5 19.19 6.02 -31.27
CA LEU A 5 20.41 6.69 -31.73
C LEU A 5 20.13 7.67 -32.87
N LEU A 6 19.18 7.35 -33.75
CA LEU A 6 18.82 8.23 -34.85
C LEU A 6 18.14 9.51 -34.35
N ASP A 7 17.20 9.37 -33.40
CA ASP A 7 16.50 10.51 -32.80
C ASP A 7 17.44 11.40 -31.99
N ALA A 8 18.35 10.81 -31.21
CA ALA A 8 19.38 11.55 -30.49
C ALA A 8 20.34 12.26 -31.44
N TYR A 9 20.80 11.58 -32.50
CA TYR A 9 21.64 12.16 -33.53
C TYR A 9 20.98 13.36 -34.22
N ASN A 10 19.71 13.22 -34.62
CA ASN A 10 18.98 14.29 -35.30
C ASN A 10 18.79 15.52 -34.39
N ARG A 11 18.54 15.30 -33.10
CA ARG A 11 18.42 16.38 -32.10
C ARG A 11 19.74 17.11 -31.91
N GLU A 12 20.83 16.37 -31.74
CA GLU A 12 22.17 16.94 -31.60
C GLU A 12 22.60 17.68 -32.88
N LEU A 13 22.27 17.13 -34.05
CA LEU A 13 22.56 17.80 -35.33
C LEU A 13 21.81 19.13 -35.46
N LEU A 14 20.55 19.18 -35.02
CA LEU A 14 19.78 20.43 -34.98
C LEU A 14 20.42 21.43 -34.00
N TYR A 15 20.75 20.99 -32.78
CA TYR A 15 21.38 21.81 -31.76
C TYR A 15 22.73 22.39 -32.21
N PHE A 16 23.59 21.58 -32.84
CA PHE A 16 24.85 22.07 -33.40
C PHE A 16 24.64 23.06 -34.55
N LYS A 17 23.59 22.91 -35.37
CA LYS A 17 23.25 23.89 -36.42
C LYS A 17 22.83 25.23 -35.81
N GLU A 18 21.98 25.21 -34.79
CA GLU A 18 21.56 26.41 -34.06
C GLU A 18 22.76 27.13 -33.40
N LEU A 19 23.64 26.38 -32.71
CA LEU A 19 24.88 26.92 -32.14
C LEU A 19 25.81 27.53 -33.20
N MET A 20 25.90 26.90 -34.38
CA MET A 20 26.75 27.38 -35.47
C MET A 20 26.18 28.65 -36.09
N GLU A 21 24.86 28.79 -36.14
CA GLU A 21 24.20 30.03 -36.54
C GLU A 21 24.45 31.16 -35.53
N GLU A 22 24.30 30.90 -34.23
CA GLU A 22 24.62 31.86 -33.18
C GLU A 22 26.09 32.29 -33.24
N PHE A 23 27.01 31.33 -33.42
CA PHE A 23 28.43 31.59 -33.62
C PHE A 23 28.70 32.42 -34.88
N ALA A 24 27.98 32.17 -35.98
CA ALA A 24 28.15 32.91 -37.22
C ALA A 24 27.69 34.36 -37.10
N GLN A 25 26.64 34.61 -36.33
CA GLN A 25 26.17 35.96 -36.00
C GLN A 25 27.17 36.70 -35.09
N ALA A 26 27.69 36.03 -34.05
CA ALA A 26 28.64 36.61 -33.12
C ALA A 26 30.04 36.85 -33.73
N HIS A 27 30.47 36.00 -34.67
CA HIS A 27 31.80 36.05 -35.28
C HIS A 27 31.80 35.93 -36.82
N PRO A 28 31.25 36.94 -37.54
CA PRO A 28 31.03 36.84 -38.99
C PRO A 28 32.31 36.63 -39.81
N LYS A 29 33.43 37.23 -39.38
CA LYS A 29 34.73 37.08 -40.06
C LYS A 29 35.27 35.65 -40.01
N ILE A 30 35.04 34.93 -38.90
CA ILE A 30 35.51 33.56 -38.71
C ILE A 30 34.57 32.60 -39.45
N ALA A 31 33.26 32.79 -39.29
CA ALA A 31 32.23 31.99 -39.97
C ALA A 31 32.36 32.02 -41.49
N ARG A 32 32.70 33.19 -42.07
CA ARG A 32 32.97 33.31 -43.51
C ARG A 32 34.15 32.45 -43.98
N ARG A 33 35.18 32.26 -43.14
CA ARG A 33 36.34 31.39 -43.44
C ARG A 33 35.98 29.90 -43.32
N LEU A 34 34.95 29.57 -42.54
CA LEU A 34 34.44 28.22 -42.34
C LEU A 34 33.29 27.85 -43.31
N GLY A 35 33.02 28.72 -44.30
CA GLY A 35 31.98 28.45 -45.31
C GLY A 35 30.54 28.58 -44.80
N MET A 36 30.31 29.21 -43.64
CA MET A 36 28.97 29.38 -43.06
C MET A 36 28.31 30.65 -43.60
N HIS A 37 27.22 30.50 -44.34
CA HIS A 37 26.46 31.63 -44.92
C HIS A 37 24.96 31.42 -44.72
N ALA A 38 24.28 32.41 -44.11
CA ALA A 38 22.81 32.46 -44.01
C ALA A 38 22.15 31.15 -43.49
N GLY A 39 22.76 30.50 -42.50
CA GLY A 39 22.23 29.27 -41.88
C GLY A 39 22.65 27.97 -42.57
N GLU A 40 23.38 28.03 -43.69
CA GLU A 40 23.88 26.85 -44.41
C GLU A 40 25.40 26.72 -44.30
N ILE A 41 25.88 25.49 -44.10
CA ILE A 41 27.30 25.13 -44.09
C ILE A 41 27.66 24.72 -45.52
N ALA A 42 28.29 25.62 -46.28
CA ALA A 42 28.63 25.35 -47.68
C ALA A 42 29.87 24.44 -47.83
N ASP A 43 30.70 24.33 -46.79
CA ASP A 43 31.89 23.47 -46.78
C ASP A 43 31.53 22.02 -46.37
N PRO A 44 31.65 21.03 -47.27
CA PRO A 44 31.31 19.64 -46.97
C PRO A 44 32.16 19.02 -45.86
N VAL A 45 33.39 19.51 -45.62
CA VAL A 45 34.27 19.02 -44.56
C VAL A 45 33.77 19.49 -43.19
N VAL A 46 33.38 20.76 -43.11
CA VAL A 46 32.82 21.34 -41.88
C VAL A 46 31.47 20.69 -41.57
N GLU A 47 30.63 20.47 -42.59
CA GLU A 47 29.36 19.77 -42.42
C GLU A 47 29.57 18.33 -41.89
N ARG A 48 30.51 17.58 -42.49
CA ARG A 48 30.85 16.22 -42.01
C ARG A 48 31.43 16.23 -40.59
N LEU A 49 32.17 17.25 -40.22
CA LEU A 49 32.71 17.39 -38.86
C LEU A 49 31.58 17.65 -37.85
N VAL A 50 30.61 18.49 -38.20
CA VAL A 50 29.40 18.72 -37.38
C VAL A 50 28.59 17.43 -37.25
N GLN A 51 28.41 16.69 -38.35
CA GLN A 51 27.74 15.38 -38.32
C GLN A 51 28.50 14.38 -37.43
N ALA A 52 29.82 14.29 -37.53
CA ALA A 52 30.64 13.41 -36.70
C ALA A 52 30.62 13.80 -35.21
N ALA A 53 30.65 15.10 -34.90
CA ALA A 53 30.53 15.63 -33.56
C ALA A 53 29.14 15.34 -32.97
N SER A 54 28.08 15.55 -33.75
CA SER A 54 26.69 15.23 -33.37
C SER A 54 26.52 13.75 -33.08
N PHE A 55 27.10 12.88 -33.91
CA PHE A 55 27.07 11.43 -33.71
C PHE A 55 27.80 11.01 -32.42
N SER A 56 28.97 11.58 -32.15
CA SER A 56 29.74 11.28 -30.94
C SER A 56 29.04 11.78 -29.67
N THR A 57 28.48 12.99 -29.72
CA THR A 57 27.74 13.61 -28.61
C THR A 57 26.44 12.87 -28.34
N ALA A 58 25.67 12.50 -29.37
CA ALA A 58 24.47 11.69 -29.22
C ALA A 58 24.76 10.34 -28.55
N ARG A 59 25.89 9.70 -28.87
CA ARG A 59 26.31 8.46 -28.17
C ARG A 59 26.69 8.71 -26.71
N LEU A 60 27.31 9.85 -26.41
CA LEU A 60 27.67 10.22 -25.04
C LEU A 60 26.42 10.53 -24.20
N GLN A 61 25.48 11.32 -24.72
CA GLN A 61 24.19 11.56 -24.08
C GLN A 61 23.44 10.25 -23.85
N LEU A 62 23.34 9.39 -24.85
CA LEU A 62 22.67 8.10 -24.67
C LEU A 62 23.33 7.22 -23.62
N LYS A 63 24.66 7.33 -23.42
CA LYS A 63 25.35 6.67 -22.32
C LYS A 63 25.03 7.31 -20.97
N LEU A 64 25.06 8.64 -20.87
CA LEU A 64 24.72 9.35 -19.64
C LEU A 64 23.26 9.08 -19.22
N ASP A 65 22.34 9.12 -20.18
CA ASP A 65 20.93 8.81 -19.99
C ASP A 65 20.69 7.35 -19.58
N ALA A 66 21.60 6.43 -19.95
CA ALA A 66 21.52 5.03 -19.57
C ALA A 66 22.03 4.76 -18.13
N GLU A 67 22.99 5.54 -17.63
CA GLU A 67 23.53 5.40 -16.27
C GLU A 67 22.63 6.05 -15.19
N PHE A 68 21.88 7.08 -15.56
CA PHE A 68 21.02 7.83 -14.62
C PHE A 68 19.93 6.97 -13.93
N PRO A 69 19.22 6.06 -14.62
CA PRO A 69 18.29 5.12 -14.00
C PRO A 69 18.94 4.16 -12.99
N LEU A 70 20.20 3.77 -13.23
CA LEU A 70 20.92 2.87 -12.31
C LEU A 70 21.21 3.57 -10.99
N LEU A 71 21.74 4.79 -11.03
CA LEU A 71 22.03 5.58 -9.83
C LEU A 71 20.77 5.80 -8.98
N THR A 72 19.69 6.25 -9.63
CA THR A 72 18.43 6.56 -8.94
C THR A 72 17.78 5.32 -8.36
N SER A 73 17.79 4.20 -9.07
CA SER A 73 17.26 2.92 -8.57
C SER A 73 18.04 2.45 -7.34
N ARG A 74 19.38 2.46 -7.39
CA ARG A 74 20.25 2.07 -6.25
C ARG A 74 19.99 2.92 -5.01
N LEU A 75 19.86 4.24 -5.17
CA LEU A 75 19.55 5.13 -4.04
C LEU A 75 18.18 4.81 -3.43
N LEU A 76 17.18 4.56 -4.27
CA LEU A 76 15.84 4.19 -3.80
C LEU A 76 15.81 2.79 -3.16
N GLU A 77 16.60 1.83 -3.64
CA GLU A 77 16.79 0.53 -2.99
C GLU A 77 17.33 0.67 -1.55
N THR A 78 18.15 1.68 -1.28
CA THR A 78 18.65 1.96 0.07
C THR A 78 17.59 2.62 0.95
N VAL A 79 16.84 3.59 0.42
CA VAL A 79 15.98 4.46 1.25
C VAL A 79 14.56 3.91 1.37
N TYR A 80 13.94 3.52 0.25
CA TYR A 80 12.57 3.03 0.20
C TYR A 80 12.39 2.04 -0.97
N PRO A 81 12.68 0.74 -0.75
CA PRO A 81 12.68 -0.29 -1.81
C PRO A 81 11.35 -0.47 -2.54
N ASN A 82 10.21 -0.16 -1.90
CA ASN A 82 8.90 -0.36 -2.50
C ASN A 82 8.66 0.54 -3.73
N TYR A 83 9.47 1.59 -3.96
CA TYR A 83 9.38 2.40 -5.18
C TYR A 83 9.97 1.72 -6.42
N VAL A 84 10.95 0.85 -6.25
CA VAL A 84 11.62 0.12 -7.35
C VAL A 84 11.09 -1.31 -7.52
N ALA A 85 10.28 -1.79 -6.58
CA ALA A 85 9.61 -3.07 -6.65
C ALA A 85 8.23 -2.95 -7.35
N PRO A 86 7.74 -4.02 -8.02
CA PRO A 86 6.37 -4.05 -8.52
C PRO A 86 5.38 -3.94 -7.35
N THR A 87 4.23 -3.30 -7.59
CA THR A 87 3.13 -3.25 -6.62
C THR A 87 2.29 -4.50 -6.76
N PRO A 88 2.28 -5.42 -5.77
CA PRO A 88 1.54 -6.67 -5.87
C PRO A 88 0.04 -6.45 -5.82
N SER A 89 -0.71 -7.45 -6.32
CA SER A 89 -2.16 -7.48 -6.20
C SER A 89 -2.61 -7.62 -4.73
N ILE A 90 -3.63 -6.88 -4.32
CA ILE A 90 -4.22 -6.91 -2.98
C ILE A 90 -5.72 -7.21 -3.11
N ALA A 91 -6.21 -8.11 -2.27
CA ALA A 91 -7.63 -8.48 -2.18
C ALA A 91 -8.10 -8.45 -0.72
N VAL A 92 -9.37 -8.77 -0.49
CA VAL A 92 -9.89 -9.01 0.87
C VAL A 92 -10.55 -10.38 0.89
N ALA A 93 -10.09 -11.24 1.78
CA ALA A 93 -10.61 -12.59 1.98
C ALA A 93 -11.52 -12.63 3.21
N CYS A 94 -12.60 -13.39 3.14
CA CYS A 94 -13.52 -13.72 4.22
C CYS A 94 -13.41 -15.21 4.52
N LEU A 95 -13.08 -15.55 5.76
CA LEU A 95 -12.99 -16.92 6.22
C LEU A 95 -14.31 -17.33 6.88
N HIS A 96 -14.85 -18.48 6.50
CA HIS A 96 -16.04 -19.04 7.12
C HIS A 96 -15.61 -20.16 8.07
N PRO A 97 -15.80 -19.99 9.39
CA PRO A 97 -15.50 -21.04 10.35
C PRO A 97 -16.25 -22.34 10.01
N ASP A 98 -15.66 -23.48 10.36
CA ASP A 98 -16.35 -24.77 10.37
C ASP A 98 -16.83 -25.09 11.78
N ASP A 99 -18.14 -25.29 11.96
CA ASP A 99 -18.73 -25.60 13.25
C ASP A 99 -18.55 -27.08 13.64
N GLN A 100 -18.11 -27.94 12.72
CA GLN A 100 -17.90 -29.38 12.94
C GLN A 100 -16.46 -29.72 13.35
N GLU A 101 -15.49 -28.84 13.04
CA GLU A 101 -14.07 -29.06 13.30
C GLU A 101 -13.55 -28.13 14.41
N GLY A 102 -13.12 -28.71 15.53
CA GLY A 102 -12.48 -27.97 16.63
C GLY A 102 -13.45 -27.18 17.52
N SER A 103 -12.98 -26.77 18.71
CA SER A 103 -13.75 -25.88 19.59
C SER A 103 -13.39 -24.43 19.30
N LEU A 104 -14.33 -23.68 18.72
CA LEU A 104 -14.18 -22.24 18.46
C LEU A 104 -14.52 -21.37 19.68
N LEU A 105 -14.90 -21.96 20.82
CA LEU A 105 -15.32 -21.24 22.03
C LEU A 105 -14.21 -20.37 22.63
N GLU A 106 -12.95 -20.80 22.50
CA GLU A 106 -11.78 -20.06 22.97
C GLU A 106 -11.24 -19.05 21.94
N GLY A 107 -11.77 -19.08 20.72
CA GLY A 107 -11.25 -18.34 19.57
C GLY A 107 -10.07 -19.05 18.92
N PHE A 108 -10.16 -19.35 17.62
CA PHE A 108 -9.04 -19.91 16.86
C PHE A 108 -8.31 -18.81 16.08
N CYS A 109 -7.06 -18.52 16.41
CA CYS A 109 -6.29 -17.49 15.73
C CYS A 109 -5.62 -18.01 14.46
N ILE A 110 -5.94 -17.40 13.32
CA ILE A 110 -5.17 -17.52 12.08
C ILE A 110 -4.18 -16.36 12.05
N PRO A 111 -2.87 -16.64 12.16
CA PRO A 111 -1.87 -15.59 12.25
C PRO A 111 -1.75 -14.83 10.93
N ARG A 112 -1.41 -13.56 11.03
CA ARG A 112 -0.90 -12.74 9.94
C ARG A 112 0.28 -13.44 9.29
N GLY A 113 0.39 -13.30 7.98
CA GLY A 113 1.44 -13.98 7.23
C GLY A 113 1.08 -15.41 6.82
N THR A 114 -0.10 -15.92 7.21
CA THR A 114 -0.61 -17.20 6.70
C THR A 114 -0.77 -17.14 5.19
N GLU A 115 -0.28 -18.16 4.50
CA GLU A 115 -0.39 -18.27 3.05
C GLU A 115 -1.74 -18.87 2.63
N PHE A 116 -2.25 -18.40 1.51
CA PHE A 116 -3.48 -18.86 0.88
C PHE A 116 -3.19 -19.18 -0.58
N ALA A 117 -3.64 -20.33 -1.06
CA ALA A 117 -3.53 -20.69 -2.46
C ALA A 117 -4.85 -20.47 -3.17
N SER A 118 -4.85 -19.83 -4.33
CA SER A 118 -6.03 -19.78 -5.19
C SER A 118 -6.17 -21.06 -5.99
N ARG A 119 -7.34 -21.24 -6.61
CA ARG A 119 -7.45 -22.15 -7.76
C ARG A 119 -6.59 -21.65 -8.92
N VAL A 120 -6.24 -22.55 -9.83
CA VAL A 120 -5.55 -22.17 -11.06
C VAL A 120 -6.54 -21.39 -11.94
N PRO A 121 -6.22 -20.16 -12.37
CA PRO A 121 -7.07 -19.41 -13.29
C PRO A 121 -7.30 -20.17 -14.61
N ASP A 122 -8.45 -19.94 -15.25
CA ASP A 122 -8.79 -20.62 -16.51
C ASP A 122 -7.73 -20.37 -17.59
N GLY A 123 -7.21 -21.45 -18.19
CA GLY A 123 -6.19 -21.39 -19.23
C GLY A 123 -4.75 -21.18 -18.73
N GLU A 124 -4.55 -21.03 -17.42
CA GLU A 124 -3.24 -20.93 -16.79
C GLU A 124 -2.82 -22.26 -16.14
N ARG A 125 -1.57 -22.33 -15.65
CA ARG A 125 -1.01 -23.55 -15.03
C ARG A 125 -0.61 -23.38 -13.57
N THR A 126 -0.55 -22.14 -13.11
CA THR A 126 0.00 -21.76 -11.81
C THR A 126 -1.12 -21.16 -10.95
N SER A 127 -1.26 -21.66 -9.72
CA SER A 127 -2.12 -21.02 -8.71
C SER A 127 -1.46 -19.75 -8.18
N CYS A 128 -2.28 -18.78 -7.76
CA CYS A 128 -1.79 -17.57 -7.12
C CYS A 128 -1.63 -17.79 -5.62
N THR A 129 -0.52 -17.33 -5.05
CA THR A 129 -0.28 -17.41 -3.61
C THR A 129 -0.48 -16.03 -2.98
N PHE A 130 -1.37 -15.96 -2.00
CA PHE A 130 -1.62 -14.75 -1.21
C PHE A 130 -1.18 -14.96 0.23
N ARG A 131 -1.05 -13.86 0.96
CA ARG A 131 -0.65 -13.85 2.36
C ARG A 131 -1.54 -12.92 3.17
N SER A 132 -2.01 -13.34 4.35
CA SER A 132 -2.84 -12.51 5.24
C SER A 132 -2.08 -11.30 5.77
N GLY A 133 -2.77 -10.17 5.79
CA GLY A 133 -2.30 -8.90 6.33
C GLY A 133 -2.58 -8.68 7.81
N LEU A 134 -3.58 -9.38 8.36
CA LEU A 134 -4.03 -9.25 9.75
C LEU A 134 -4.16 -10.63 10.40
N ASP A 135 -4.07 -10.65 11.73
CA ASP A 135 -4.51 -11.80 12.53
C ASP A 135 -6.03 -11.89 12.48
N VAL A 136 -6.57 -13.11 12.35
CA VAL A 136 -8.02 -13.35 12.35
C VAL A 136 -8.36 -14.38 13.42
N THR A 137 -9.06 -13.95 14.46
CA THR A 137 -9.60 -14.86 15.49
C THR A 137 -11.00 -15.31 15.08
N LEU A 138 -11.14 -16.61 14.79
CA LEU A 138 -12.39 -17.25 14.43
C LEU A 138 -13.20 -17.58 15.68
N TYR A 139 -14.48 -17.21 15.65
CA TYR A 139 -15.47 -17.53 16.67
C TYR A 139 -16.71 -18.13 15.98
N PRO A 140 -17.55 -18.90 16.68
CA PRO A 140 -18.77 -19.44 16.11
C PRO A 140 -19.84 -18.33 16.08
N LEU A 141 -19.65 -17.31 15.23
CA LEU A 141 -20.47 -16.10 15.19
C LEU A 141 -20.87 -15.72 13.78
N GLU A 142 -22.08 -15.17 13.64
CA GLU A 142 -22.56 -14.55 12.41
C GLU A 142 -23.36 -13.27 12.71
N ILE A 143 -23.39 -12.35 11.74
CA ILE A 143 -24.23 -11.15 11.80
C ILE A 143 -25.60 -11.49 11.18
N VAL A 144 -26.64 -11.49 11.99
CA VAL A 144 -28.01 -11.81 11.54
C VAL A 144 -28.83 -10.58 11.18
N SER A 145 -28.49 -9.42 11.74
CA SER A 145 -29.14 -8.16 11.42
C SER A 145 -28.18 -7.00 11.62
N ALA A 146 -28.22 -6.02 10.72
CA ALA A 146 -27.59 -4.73 10.91
C ALA A 146 -28.59 -3.64 10.52
N ARG A 147 -28.70 -2.60 11.35
CA ARG A 147 -29.60 -1.47 11.10
C ARG A 147 -28.95 -0.17 11.53
N LEU A 148 -29.10 0.86 10.72
CA LEU A 148 -28.78 2.23 11.11
C LEU A 148 -30.09 2.93 11.49
N THR A 149 -30.18 3.42 12.71
CA THR A 149 -31.39 4.06 13.25
C THR A 149 -31.09 5.46 13.76
N GLY A 150 -32.14 6.27 13.97
CA GLY A 150 -32.05 7.45 14.82
C GLY A 150 -31.77 7.08 16.28
N VAL A 151 -31.98 8.01 17.20
CA VAL A 151 -31.77 7.80 18.63
C VAL A 151 -32.60 6.60 19.12
N PRO A 152 -31.97 5.54 19.68
CA PRO A 152 -32.69 4.34 20.08
C PRO A 152 -33.51 4.59 21.37
N PRO A 153 -34.84 4.41 21.34
CA PRO A 153 -35.71 4.70 22.48
C PRO A 153 -35.68 3.62 23.57
N ASP A 154 -35.20 2.42 23.24
CA ASP A 154 -35.15 1.26 24.12
C ASP A 154 -33.92 1.23 25.04
N ILE A 155 -33.00 2.19 24.88
CA ILE A 155 -31.81 2.32 25.73
C ILE A 155 -32.09 3.38 26.82
N PRO A 156 -32.24 2.97 28.09
CA PRO A 156 -32.59 3.89 29.17
C PRO A 156 -31.44 4.84 29.50
N SER A 157 -31.77 6.09 29.85
CA SER A 157 -30.80 7.13 30.22
C SER A 157 -29.69 7.35 29.18
N ILE A 158 -30.01 7.24 27.89
CA ILE A 158 -29.04 7.27 26.79
C ILE A 158 -28.15 8.52 26.80
N GLU A 159 -28.64 9.65 27.30
CA GLU A 159 -27.90 10.90 27.45
C GLU A 159 -26.63 10.74 28.30
N ARG A 160 -26.61 9.77 29.23
CA ARG A 160 -25.43 9.45 30.07
C ARG A 160 -24.32 8.75 29.28
N TYR A 161 -24.65 8.18 28.13
CA TYR A 161 -23.70 7.48 27.25
C TYR A 161 -23.10 8.42 26.20
N GLY A 162 -23.59 9.66 26.13
CA GLY A 162 -23.00 10.72 25.33
C GLY A 162 -21.89 11.46 26.07
N VAL A 163 -21.19 12.34 25.35
CA VAL A 163 -20.27 13.32 25.93
C VAL A 163 -20.90 14.70 25.76
N ALA A 164 -20.68 15.63 26.70
CA ALA A 164 -21.35 16.94 26.73
C ALA A 164 -21.32 17.74 25.39
N HIS A 165 -20.30 17.51 24.55
CA HIS A 165 -20.14 18.17 23.25
C HIS A 165 -20.44 17.27 22.03
N ARG A 166 -20.89 16.03 22.26
CA ARG A 166 -21.23 15.04 21.22
C ARG A 166 -22.53 14.32 21.61
N PRO A 167 -23.69 14.99 21.48
CA PRO A 167 -24.98 14.38 21.80
C PRO A 167 -25.29 13.24 20.82
N ILE A 168 -25.93 12.19 21.31
CA ILE A 168 -26.29 11.03 20.49
C ILE A 168 -27.44 11.40 19.56
N ARG A 169 -27.27 11.15 18.26
CA ARG A 169 -28.26 11.43 17.21
C ARG A 169 -28.69 10.19 16.43
N GLY A 170 -27.90 9.12 16.47
CA GLY A 170 -28.17 7.88 15.77
C GLY A 170 -27.50 6.69 16.43
N ALA A 171 -27.76 5.50 15.89
CA ALA A 171 -27.12 4.28 16.34
C ALA A 171 -26.97 3.26 15.20
N LEU A 172 -25.82 2.58 15.17
CA LEU A 172 -25.63 1.37 14.37
C LEU A 172 -25.86 0.16 15.27
N ARG A 173 -26.92 -0.61 14.99
CA ARG A 173 -27.27 -1.84 15.71
C ARG A 173 -26.79 -3.04 14.91
N LEU A 174 -25.94 -3.86 15.52
CA LEU A 174 -25.47 -5.13 14.97
C LEU A 174 -25.96 -6.26 15.87
N ARG A 175 -26.78 -7.15 15.32
CA ARG A 175 -27.22 -8.36 16.01
C ARG A 175 -26.36 -9.53 15.57
N LEU A 176 -25.74 -10.16 16.55
CA LEU A 176 -24.88 -11.31 16.40
C LEU A 176 -25.61 -12.56 16.91
N ARG A 177 -25.36 -13.69 16.26
CA ARG A 177 -25.84 -15.00 16.68
C ARG A 177 -24.68 -15.99 16.75
N THR A 178 -24.71 -16.87 17.73
CA THR A 178 -23.77 -18.00 17.80
C THR A 178 -24.18 -19.12 16.84
N THR A 179 -23.20 -19.66 16.11
CA THR A 179 -23.37 -20.88 15.32
C THR A 179 -23.29 -22.10 16.24
N GLY A 180 -24.08 -23.15 15.96
CA GLY A 180 -24.22 -24.30 16.87
C GLY A 180 -25.05 -24.04 18.14
N GLU A 181 -24.80 -24.74 19.24
CA GLU A 181 -25.58 -24.63 20.49
C GLU A 181 -24.97 -23.69 21.55
N ALA A 182 -23.78 -23.15 21.28
CA ALA A 182 -23.02 -22.31 22.19
C ALA A 182 -23.76 -21.02 22.56
N ARG A 183 -23.57 -20.53 23.78
CA ARG A 183 -24.10 -19.24 24.26
C ARG A 183 -23.01 -18.16 24.29
N PHE A 184 -23.39 -16.88 24.27
CA PHE A 184 -22.41 -15.79 24.28
C PHE A 184 -21.53 -15.76 25.53
N ASN A 185 -22.08 -16.11 26.71
CA ASN A 185 -21.33 -16.18 27.96
C ASN A 185 -20.29 -17.32 28.03
N GLU A 186 -20.36 -18.28 27.12
CA GLU A 186 -19.41 -19.40 27.02
C GLU A 186 -18.18 -19.01 26.18
N LEU A 187 -18.30 -17.99 25.32
CA LEU A 187 -17.19 -17.50 24.50
C LEU A 187 -16.13 -16.84 25.36
N ARG A 188 -14.87 -17.26 25.18
CA ARG A 188 -13.71 -16.72 25.91
C ARG A 188 -12.87 -15.83 24.99
N GLY A 189 -12.39 -14.71 25.53
CA GLY A 189 -11.45 -13.84 24.82
C GLY A 189 -12.06 -12.89 23.78
N LEU A 190 -13.38 -12.91 23.57
CA LEU A 190 -14.08 -12.00 22.64
C LEU A 190 -14.17 -10.58 23.18
N ASP A 191 -13.04 -9.87 23.19
CA ASP A 191 -12.97 -8.45 23.60
C ASP A 191 -12.92 -7.50 22.40
N ARG A 192 -12.25 -7.91 21.33
CA ARG A 192 -12.10 -7.16 20.08
C ARG A 192 -12.72 -7.95 18.93
N LEU A 193 -13.62 -7.32 18.19
CA LEU A 193 -14.26 -7.91 17.01
C LEU A 193 -14.06 -6.99 15.80
N PRO A 194 -13.08 -7.30 14.93
CA PRO A 194 -12.94 -6.65 13.63
C PRO A 194 -14.13 -7.00 12.72
N VAL A 195 -14.70 -5.97 12.09
CA VAL A 195 -15.81 -6.08 11.14
C VAL A 195 -15.42 -5.36 9.85
N TYR A 196 -15.58 -6.05 8.73
CA TYR A 196 -15.33 -5.50 7.41
C TYR A 196 -16.61 -4.94 6.78
N LEU A 197 -16.53 -3.77 6.15
CA LEU A 197 -17.63 -3.13 5.44
C LEU A 197 -17.67 -3.63 3.99
N ALA A 198 -18.56 -4.59 3.76
CA ALA A 198 -18.77 -5.27 2.50
C ALA A 198 -19.79 -4.56 1.58
N GLY A 199 -20.02 -5.13 0.40
CA GLY A 199 -21.03 -4.62 -0.54
C GLY A 199 -20.53 -3.45 -1.39
N ASP A 200 -21.40 -2.51 -1.74
CA ASP A 200 -21.05 -1.37 -2.59
C ASP A 200 -19.98 -0.46 -1.94
N GLU A 201 -18.98 -0.01 -2.72
CA GLU A 201 -17.87 0.80 -2.20
C GLU A 201 -18.31 2.18 -1.68
N ARG A 202 -19.33 2.79 -2.29
CA ARG A 202 -19.83 4.12 -1.85
C ARG A 202 -20.51 3.99 -0.50
N VAL A 203 -21.34 2.96 -0.32
CA VAL A 203 -21.99 2.66 0.96
C VAL A 203 -20.94 2.32 2.02
N ALA A 204 -19.99 1.42 1.71
CA ALA A 204 -18.91 1.05 2.64
C ALA A 204 -18.07 2.26 3.05
N SER A 205 -17.73 3.14 2.10
CA SER A 205 -16.95 4.36 2.37
C SER A 205 -17.70 5.36 3.26
N ARG A 206 -19.02 5.54 3.06
CA ARG A 206 -19.84 6.41 3.93
C ARG A 206 -20.07 5.82 5.31
N LEU A 207 -20.24 4.49 5.41
CA LEU A 207 -20.28 3.79 6.69
C LEU A 207 -18.95 3.93 7.44
N PHE A 208 -17.82 3.80 6.73
CA PHE A 208 -16.50 3.96 7.32
C PHE A 208 -16.32 5.35 7.94
N GLU A 209 -16.74 6.42 7.24
CA GLU A 209 -16.79 7.78 7.77
C GLU A 209 -17.73 7.87 8.98
N LEU A 210 -18.98 7.41 8.84
CA LEU A 210 -19.99 7.52 9.89
C LEU A 210 -19.55 6.85 11.19
N ILE A 211 -18.99 5.65 11.10
CA ILE A 211 -18.57 4.87 12.26
C ILE A 211 -17.37 5.53 12.95
N HIS A 212 -16.30 5.85 12.21
CA HIS A 212 -15.08 6.39 12.84
C HIS A 212 -15.18 7.87 13.23
N ALA A 213 -15.93 8.68 12.48
CA ALA A 213 -16.14 10.09 12.81
C ALA A 213 -17.30 10.28 13.81
N GLY A 214 -18.27 9.38 13.81
CA GLY A 214 -19.52 9.53 14.55
C GLY A 214 -19.61 8.75 15.86
N ALA A 215 -18.85 7.65 16.03
CA ALA A 215 -18.92 6.84 17.24
C ALA A 215 -18.55 7.63 18.51
N VAL A 216 -19.38 7.48 19.54
CA VAL A 216 -19.18 8.07 20.87
C VAL A 216 -18.93 6.97 21.90
N SER A 217 -19.78 5.94 21.90
CA SER A 217 -19.74 4.83 22.85
C SER A 217 -20.45 3.62 22.24
N SER A 218 -20.30 2.44 22.85
CA SER A 218 -21.06 1.26 22.49
C SER A 218 -21.76 0.62 23.70
N VAL A 219 -22.91 0.01 23.43
CA VAL A 219 -23.71 -0.73 24.42
C VAL A 219 -23.93 -2.15 23.91
N THR A 220 -23.75 -3.14 24.76
CA THR A 220 -23.94 -4.56 24.44
C THR A 220 -24.95 -5.19 25.39
N GLY A 221 -25.88 -5.99 24.88
CA GLY A 221 -26.89 -6.69 25.68
C GLY A 221 -27.68 -7.73 24.88
N VAL A 222 -28.71 -8.32 25.50
CA VAL A 222 -29.65 -9.18 24.77
C VAL A 222 -30.55 -8.31 23.89
N PRO A 223 -30.80 -8.71 22.63
CA PRO A 223 -31.67 -7.97 21.73
C PRO A 223 -33.04 -7.67 22.34
N SER A 224 -33.53 -6.45 22.15
CA SER A 224 -34.84 -5.98 22.62
C SER A 224 -35.04 -5.97 24.15
N ARG A 225 -33.99 -6.14 24.96
CA ARG A 225 -34.06 -6.11 26.44
C ARG A 225 -33.17 -5.04 27.08
N PHE A 226 -32.78 -4.02 26.32
CA PHE A 226 -31.92 -2.93 26.83
C PHE A 226 -32.55 -2.11 27.97
N ALA A 227 -33.88 -2.11 28.08
CA ALA A 227 -34.61 -1.40 29.13
C ALA A 227 -34.89 -2.27 30.39
N ASP A 228 -34.53 -3.55 30.36
CA ASP A 228 -34.78 -4.48 31.47
C ASP A 228 -33.81 -4.18 32.64
N PRO A 229 -34.30 -3.81 33.84
CA PRO A 229 -33.43 -3.52 34.97
C PRO A 229 -32.67 -4.74 35.49
N ASP A 230 -33.18 -5.96 35.25
CA ASP A 230 -32.55 -7.20 35.71
C ASP A 230 -31.39 -7.64 34.79
N GLN A 231 -31.19 -6.93 33.67
CA GLN A 231 -30.17 -7.25 32.69
C GLN A 231 -28.96 -6.30 32.76
N ALA A 232 -27.79 -6.87 32.98
CA ALA A 232 -26.53 -6.14 32.94
C ALA A 232 -26.16 -5.74 31.49
N LEU A 233 -26.03 -4.44 31.25
CA LEU A 233 -25.52 -3.89 29.99
C LEU A 233 -24.00 -3.74 30.05
N GLY A 234 -23.32 -4.16 28.98
CA GLY A 234 -21.92 -3.78 28.77
C GLY A 234 -21.86 -2.41 28.12
N ILE A 235 -21.07 -1.49 28.67
CA ILE A 235 -20.92 -0.13 28.13
C ILE A 235 -19.45 0.17 27.95
N VAL A 236 -19.09 0.66 26.77
CA VAL A 236 -17.73 1.08 26.43
C VAL A 236 -17.77 2.56 26.07
N PHE A 237 -17.17 3.40 26.93
CA PHE A 237 -17.13 4.85 26.74
C PHE A 237 -15.90 5.32 25.96
N ASP A 238 -14.77 4.67 26.16
CA ASP A 238 -13.51 5.04 25.50
C ASP A 238 -13.17 4.02 24.42
N ARG A 239 -12.77 4.51 23.24
CA ARG A 239 -12.38 3.70 22.08
C ARG A 239 -13.33 2.56 21.71
N ALA A 240 -14.65 2.76 21.88
CA ALA A 240 -15.68 1.78 21.52
C ALA A 240 -15.56 1.25 20.08
N VAL A 241 -15.06 2.10 19.19
CA VAL A 241 -14.64 1.77 17.84
C VAL A 241 -13.17 2.14 17.67
N ASP A 242 -12.40 1.24 17.06
CA ASP A 242 -10.99 1.41 16.76
C ASP A 242 -10.70 1.15 15.28
N TYR A 243 -9.62 1.73 14.77
CA TYR A 243 -9.15 1.45 13.41
C TYR A 243 -8.46 0.09 13.34
N THR A 244 -8.53 -0.52 12.16
CA THR A 244 -7.83 -1.77 11.82
C THR A 244 -7.21 -1.63 10.44
N GLY A 245 -5.99 -2.12 10.26
CA GLY A 245 -5.22 -1.99 9.03
C GLY A 245 -4.45 -0.68 8.88
N LEU A 246 -4.24 0.07 9.99
CA LEU A 246 -3.58 1.38 10.00
C LEU A 246 -2.30 1.41 10.85
N THR A 247 -1.98 0.37 11.60
CA THR A 247 -0.73 0.33 12.38
C THR A 247 0.46 -0.18 11.56
N THR A 248 1.67 0.00 12.08
CA THR A 248 2.91 -0.42 11.39
C THR A 248 2.98 -1.94 11.19
N ASP A 249 2.45 -2.68 12.16
CA ASP A 249 2.35 -4.14 12.18
C ASP A 249 1.16 -4.67 11.36
N GLU A 250 0.38 -3.81 10.73
CA GLU A 250 -0.73 -4.20 9.84
C GLU A 250 -0.48 -3.81 8.38
N SER A 251 0.72 -3.30 8.05
CA SER A 251 1.09 -2.96 6.66
C SER A 251 1.18 -4.21 5.78
N LEU A 252 0.69 -4.15 4.54
CA LEU A 252 0.79 -5.30 3.61
C LEU A 252 2.14 -5.33 2.90
N LEU A 253 2.63 -4.17 2.47
CA LEU A 253 3.94 -4.02 1.86
C LEU A 253 5.02 -4.07 2.95
N PRO A 254 6.20 -4.67 2.66
CA PRO A 254 7.32 -4.66 3.59
C PRO A 254 7.69 -3.23 3.99
N LEU A 255 7.81 -2.97 5.29
CA LEU A 255 8.14 -1.65 5.80
C LEU A 255 9.65 -1.49 5.88
N ALA A 256 10.21 -0.54 5.13
CA ALA A 256 11.66 -0.26 5.17
C ALA A 256 12.11 0.31 6.52
N GLY A 257 11.21 0.99 7.22
CA GLY A 257 11.39 1.47 8.58
C GLY A 257 10.14 2.20 9.06
N SER A 258 9.92 2.27 10.37
CA SER A 258 8.72 2.87 10.99
C SER A 258 8.42 4.30 10.52
N LYS A 259 9.45 5.08 10.18
CA LYS A 259 9.31 6.43 9.62
C LYS A 259 8.54 6.44 8.29
N PHE A 260 8.63 5.40 7.46
CA PHE A 260 7.96 5.36 6.15
C PHE A 260 6.55 4.78 6.19
N HIS A 261 5.97 4.58 7.38
CA HIS A 261 4.64 4.02 7.53
C HIS A 261 3.57 4.76 6.70
N GLY A 262 3.53 6.09 6.79
CA GLY A 262 2.59 6.89 6.00
C GLY A 262 2.77 6.74 4.47
N HIS A 263 3.99 6.43 4.00
CA HIS A 263 4.25 6.17 2.57
C HIS A 263 3.71 4.80 2.16
N ASN A 264 3.89 3.76 3.01
CA ASN A 264 3.27 2.45 2.79
C ASN A 264 1.74 2.57 2.74
N LEU A 265 1.14 3.28 3.70
CA LEU A 265 -0.32 3.48 3.72
C LEU A 265 -0.83 4.17 2.44
N LEU A 266 -0.13 5.22 1.98
CA LEU A 266 -0.48 5.91 0.73
C LEU A 266 -0.32 5.01 -0.49
N HIS A 267 0.76 4.23 -0.56
CA HIS A 267 1.01 3.28 -1.64
C HIS A 267 -0.07 2.19 -1.69
N GLU A 268 -0.42 1.63 -0.54
CA GLU A 268 -1.45 0.61 -0.45
C GLU A 268 -2.86 1.18 -0.69
N TYR A 269 -3.12 2.44 -0.31
CA TYR A 269 -4.35 3.17 -0.68
C TYR A 269 -4.46 3.36 -2.18
N ALA A 270 -3.37 3.78 -2.84
CA ALA A 270 -3.33 3.93 -4.28
C ALA A 270 -3.56 2.59 -5.01
N ALA A 271 -3.07 1.48 -4.44
CA ALA A 271 -3.20 0.16 -5.03
C ALA A 271 -4.58 -0.47 -4.81
N CYS A 272 -5.11 -0.42 -3.58
CA CYS A 272 -6.38 -1.06 -3.21
C CYS A 272 -7.03 -0.36 -2.00
N PRO A 273 -7.83 0.71 -2.21
CA PRO A 273 -8.53 1.41 -1.12
C PRO A 273 -9.43 0.49 -0.29
N ALA A 274 -9.94 -0.58 -0.89
CA ALA A 274 -10.85 -1.52 -0.26
C ALA A 274 -10.23 -2.26 0.94
N ARG A 275 -8.90 -2.34 1.03
CA ARG A 275 -8.24 -3.01 2.16
C ARG A 275 -8.48 -2.32 3.51
N PHE A 276 -8.94 -1.08 3.50
CA PHE A 276 -9.03 -0.22 4.69
C PHE A 276 -10.42 -0.19 5.33
N TRP A 277 -11.45 -0.78 4.71
CA TRP A 277 -12.83 -0.65 5.18
C TRP A 277 -13.15 -1.57 6.37
N PHE A 278 -12.31 -1.52 7.39
CA PHE A 278 -12.49 -2.23 8.65
C PHE A 278 -12.80 -1.25 9.77
N PHE A 279 -13.60 -1.70 10.73
CA PHE A 279 -13.68 -1.09 12.05
C PHE A 279 -13.65 -2.21 13.08
N THR A 280 -13.10 -1.94 14.26
CA THR A 280 -13.07 -2.93 15.35
C THR A 280 -13.88 -2.44 16.53
N LEU A 281 -14.83 -3.25 16.94
CA LEU A 281 -15.57 -3.08 18.19
C LEU A 281 -14.68 -3.59 19.34
N THR A 282 -14.54 -2.82 20.41
CA THR A 282 -13.65 -3.13 21.55
C THR A 282 -14.42 -3.24 22.85
N GLY A 283 -13.80 -3.80 23.90
CA GLY A 283 -14.39 -3.88 25.24
C GLY A 283 -15.59 -4.80 25.34
N LEU A 284 -15.77 -5.72 24.39
CA LEU A 284 -16.98 -6.53 24.24
C LEU A 284 -17.14 -7.57 25.34
N ASN A 285 -16.03 -8.11 25.86
CA ASN A 285 -16.04 -9.23 26.81
C ASN A 285 -16.77 -8.87 28.11
N ALA A 286 -16.60 -7.64 28.58
CA ALA A 286 -17.23 -7.17 29.82
C ALA A 286 -18.76 -7.24 29.76
N GLY A 287 -19.35 -6.99 28.58
CA GLY A 287 -20.79 -7.05 28.36
C GLY A 287 -21.31 -8.41 27.92
N LEU A 288 -20.65 -9.02 26.93
CA LEU A 288 -21.13 -10.27 26.32
C LEU A 288 -21.09 -11.46 27.29
N ARG A 289 -20.20 -11.45 28.29
CA ARG A 289 -20.17 -12.50 29.34
C ARG A 289 -21.45 -12.60 30.17
N HIS A 290 -22.29 -11.56 30.17
CA HIS A 290 -23.57 -11.54 30.87
C HIS A 290 -24.75 -11.99 29.98
N VAL A 291 -24.51 -12.24 28.69
CA VAL A 291 -25.52 -12.69 27.74
C VAL A 291 -25.59 -14.22 27.76
N THR A 292 -26.64 -14.76 28.39
CA THR A 292 -26.87 -16.22 28.46
C THR A 292 -27.61 -16.78 27.25
N ASP A 293 -28.03 -15.91 26.32
CA ASP A 293 -28.74 -16.29 25.09
C ASP A 293 -27.75 -16.58 23.95
N ARG A 294 -28.29 -17.14 22.85
CA ARG A 294 -27.56 -17.37 21.59
C ARG A 294 -27.49 -16.14 20.70
N GLU A 295 -28.19 -15.07 21.05
CA GLU A 295 -28.16 -13.79 20.34
C GLU A 295 -27.72 -12.67 21.27
N ALA A 296 -26.87 -11.80 20.75
CA ALA A 296 -26.42 -10.58 21.40
C ALA A 296 -26.58 -9.41 20.42
N GLU A 297 -26.79 -8.21 20.94
CA GLU A 297 -26.84 -7.01 20.13
C GLU A 297 -25.80 -6.00 20.62
N ILE A 298 -25.01 -5.49 19.68
CA ILE A 298 -24.03 -4.43 19.88
C ILE A 298 -24.57 -3.18 19.22
N VAL A 299 -24.74 -2.12 20.01
CA VAL A 299 -25.27 -0.84 19.57
C VAL A 299 -24.17 0.21 19.68
N VAL A 300 -23.65 0.66 18.54
CA VAL A 300 -22.71 1.79 18.48
C VAL A 300 -23.51 3.09 18.45
N LEU A 301 -23.36 3.91 19.48
CA LEU A 301 -24.02 5.20 19.60
C LEU A 301 -23.25 6.26 18.82
N LEU A 302 -23.96 7.00 17.97
CA LEU A 302 -23.40 7.93 17.01
C LEU A 302 -23.84 9.36 17.31
N ASP A 303 -22.94 10.33 17.20
CA ASP A 303 -23.24 11.77 17.33
C ASP A 303 -23.91 12.39 16.11
N ARG A 304 -24.09 11.59 15.06
CA ARG A 304 -24.65 11.97 13.77
C ARG A 304 -25.48 10.82 13.21
N PHE A 305 -26.45 11.16 12.36
CA PHE A 305 -27.35 10.20 11.72
C PHE A 305 -27.55 10.61 10.27
N ASP A 306 -27.49 9.63 9.36
CA ASP A 306 -27.71 9.80 7.94
C ASP A 306 -28.87 8.91 7.51
N SER A 307 -30.05 9.52 7.34
CA SER A 307 -31.27 8.81 7.00
C SER A 307 -31.24 8.19 5.61
N ALA A 308 -30.55 8.83 4.65
CA ALA A 308 -30.42 8.30 3.29
C ALA A 308 -29.49 7.08 3.27
N LEU A 309 -28.41 7.11 4.07
CA LEU A 309 -27.55 5.94 4.23
C LEU A 309 -28.31 4.79 4.91
N ALA A 310 -29.19 5.07 5.86
CA ALA A 310 -29.92 4.05 6.63
C ALA A 310 -30.74 3.08 5.76
N GLU A 311 -31.28 3.54 4.63
CA GLU A 311 -32.02 2.70 3.67
C GLU A 311 -31.14 1.64 2.97
N HIS A 312 -29.82 1.82 3.01
CA HIS A 312 -28.85 0.95 2.34
C HIS A 312 -28.07 0.05 3.32
N VAL A 313 -28.38 0.14 4.62
CA VAL A 313 -27.72 -0.62 5.69
C VAL A 313 -28.52 -1.86 6.03
N ASP A 314 -27.93 -3.01 5.74
CA ASP A 314 -28.41 -4.33 6.15
C ASP A 314 -27.22 -5.23 6.55
N ALA A 315 -27.51 -6.46 6.97
CA ALA A 315 -26.48 -7.41 7.40
C ALA A 315 -25.45 -7.74 6.30
N SER A 316 -25.82 -7.67 5.02
CA SER A 316 -24.92 -7.97 3.89
C SER A 316 -23.79 -6.95 3.73
N ARG A 317 -23.91 -5.78 4.38
CA ARG A 317 -22.89 -4.74 4.41
C ARG A 317 -21.78 -4.99 5.43
N PHE A 318 -21.90 -6.03 6.26
CA PHE A 318 -20.95 -6.33 7.32
C PHE A 318 -20.50 -7.79 7.22
N ALA A 319 -19.20 -8.01 7.24
CA ALA A 319 -18.61 -9.35 7.23
C ALA A 319 -17.66 -9.52 8.41
N LEU A 320 -17.74 -10.67 9.07
CA LEU A 320 -16.80 -11.08 10.10
C LEU A 320 -15.64 -11.87 9.48
N PHE A 321 -14.58 -12.08 10.28
CA PHE A 321 -13.47 -12.97 9.92
C PHE A 321 -12.84 -12.65 8.56
N CYS A 322 -12.68 -11.36 8.30
CA CYS A 322 -12.07 -10.87 7.07
C CYS A 322 -10.62 -10.45 7.32
N THR A 323 -9.76 -10.67 6.34
CA THR A 323 -8.40 -10.12 6.31
C THR A 323 -8.08 -9.60 4.92
N PRO A 324 -7.41 -8.45 4.78
CA PRO A 324 -6.75 -8.12 3.53
C PRO A 324 -5.69 -9.20 3.23
N VAL A 325 -5.54 -9.55 1.97
CA VAL A 325 -4.54 -10.52 1.51
C VAL A 325 -3.74 -9.91 0.37
N ILE A 326 -2.43 -10.13 0.36
CA ILE A 326 -1.52 -9.60 -0.67
C ILE A 326 -0.85 -10.74 -1.42
N ASN A 327 -0.74 -10.64 -2.74
CA ASN A 327 -0.03 -11.58 -3.61
C ASN A 327 1.49 -11.38 -3.48
N LEU A 328 2.01 -11.63 -2.29
CA LEU A 328 3.42 -11.46 -1.94
C LEU A 328 3.83 -12.53 -0.93
N PHE A 329 4.70 -13.43 -1.37
CA PHE A 329 5.11 -14.62 -0.61
C PHE A 329 6.61 -14.86 -0.74
N ARG A 330 7.17 -15.64 0.19
CA ARG A 330 8.59 -15.99 0.19
C ARG A 330 8.79 -17.33 -0.50
N ARG A 331 9.88 -17.46 -1.26
CA ARG A 331 10.32 -18.75 -1.81
C ARG A 331 11.82 -18.86 -1.69
N LYS A 332 12.29 -20.05 -1.33
CA LYS A 332 13.70 -20.44 -1.43
C LYS A 332 13.86 -21.33 -2.65
N THR A 333 14.78 -20.99 -3.54
CA THR A 333 15.02 -21.77 -4.75
C THR A 333 16.07 -22.84 -4.51
N ASP A 334 15.94 -23.97 -5.20
CA ASP A 334 17.02 -24.95 -5.26
C ASP A 334 18.25 -24.38 -5.99
N PRO A 335 19.47 -24.83 -5.67
CA PRO A 335 20.68 -24.40 -6.36
C PRO A 335 20.61 -24.66 -7.87
N ALA A 336 20.62 -23.58 -8.65
CA ALA A 336 20.63 -23.62 -10.11
C ALA A 336 22.02 -23.29 -10.66
N GLU A 337 22.42 -23.97 -11.73
CA GLU A 337 23.68 -23.69 -12.41
C GLU A 337 23.69 -22.31 -13.07
N ILE A 338 24.78 -21.58 -12.89
CA ILE A 338 24.96 -20.22 -13.41
C ILE A 338 25.62 -20.29 -14.80
N PRO A 339 25.04 -19.65 -15.84
CA PRO A 339 25.52 -19.81 -17.22
C PRO A 339 26.87 -19.13 -17.50
N ARG A 340 27.23 -18.05 -16.79
CA ARG A 340 28.49 -17.32 -17.03
C ARG A 340 29.02 -16.67 -15.76
N MET A 341 30.33 -16.83 -15.54
CA MET A 341 31.10 -16.17 -14.49
C MET A 341 31.30 -14.68 -14.76
N GLY A 342 31.10 -13.84 -13.75
CA GLY A 342 31.41 -12.40 -13.77
C GLY A 342 30.45 -11.51 -14.56
N GLY A 343 29.29 -12.03 -14.98
CA GLY A 343 28.24 -11.26 -15.65
C GLY A 343 26.94 -11.24 -14.86
N GLU A 344 25.99 -10.44 -15.33
CA GLU A 344 24.64 -10.40 -14.80
C GLU A 344 23.91 -11.72 -15.00
N ILE A 345 23.28 -12.22 -13.93
CA ILE A 345 22.54 -13.48 -13.90
C ILE A 345 21.06 -13.15 -13.83
N LEU A 346 20.29 -13.55 -14.85
CA LEU A 346 18.83 -13.44 -14.81
C LEU A 346 18.27 -14.37 -13.72
N LEU A 347 17.55 -13.81 -12.77
CA LEU A 347 16.86 -14.58 -11.75
C LEU A 347 15.55 -15.15 -12.31
N GLN A 348 15.49 -16.47 -12.40
CA GLN A 348 14.28 -17.23 -12.74
C GLN A 348 13.96 -18.16 -11.57
N PRO A 349 13.13 -17.71 -10.61
CA PRO A 349 12.78 -18.51 -9.43
C PRO A 349 12.13 -19.85 -9.77
N ASP A 350 11.43 -19.91 -10.89
CA ASP A 350 10.85 -21.12 -11.46
C ASP A 350 11.19 -21.21 -12.95
N LYS A 351 11.93 -22.24 -13.37
CA LYS A 351 12.34 -22.40 -14.77
C LYS A 351 11.19 -22.87 -15.66
N GLN A 352 10.21 -23.59 -15.10
CA GLN A 352 9.12 -24.18 -15.88
C GLN A 352 8.02 -23.14 -16.15
N ASN A 353 7.70 -22.34 -15.14
CA ASN A 353 6.65 -21.32 -15.20
C ASN A 353 7.20 -19.92 -14.91
N GLY A 354 8.38 -19.58 -15.45
CA GLY A 354 9.08 -18.33 -15.12
C GLY A 354 8.32 -17.05 -15.47
N SER A 355 7.38 -17.11 -16.43
CA SER A 355 6.52 -15.98 -16.77
C SER A 355 5.49 -15.62 -15.69
N ASP A 356 5.18 -16.58 -14.83
CA ASP A 356 4.07 -16.56 -13.86
C ASP A 356 4.52 -16.03 -12.49
N TYR A 357 5.82 -15.80 -12.34
CA TYR A 357 6.44 -15.23 -11.15
C TYR A 357 7.22 -13.98 -11.52
N GLU A 358 7.13 -12.99 -10.65
CA GLU A 358 7.92 -11.78 -10.74
C GLU A 358 8.60 -11.53 -9.39
N VAL A 359 9.89 -11.20 -9.43
CA VAL A 359 10.71 -11.00 -8.22
C VAL A 359 10.37 -9.65 -7.61
N PHE A 360 9.76 -9.63 -6.43
CA PHE A 360 9.52 -8.40 -5.67
C PHE A 360 10.82 -7.88 -5.04
N ALA A 361 11.54 -8.75 -4.31
CA ALA A 361 12.82 -8.42 -3.69
C ALA A 361 13.69 -9.66 -3.50
N VAL A 362 15.01 -9.48 -3.54
CA VAL A 362 15.99 -10.51 -3.16
C VAL A 362 16.40 -10.28 -1.71
N GLU A 363 16.29 -11.31 -0.87
CA GLU A 363 16.63 -11.24 0.56
C GLU A 363 18.08 -11.64 0.78
N ALA A 364 18.47 -12.80 0.24
CA ALA A 364 19.84 -13.30 0.28
C ALA A 364 20.15 -14.15 -0.96
N LEU A 365 21.43 -14.19 -1.31
CA LEU A 365 21.97 -15.09 -2.33
C LEU A 365 22.94 -16.08 -1.68
N HIS A 366 22.91 -17.32 -2.16
CA HIS A 366 23.70 -18.42 -1.63
C HIS A 366 24.47 -19.07 -2.78
N GLY A 367 25.77 -18.78 -2.86
CA GLY A 367 26.65 -19.28 -3.91
C GLY A 367 27.37 -20.57 -3.50
N LEU A 368 27.48 -21.51 -4.43
CA LEU A 368 28.25 -22.75 -4.24
C LEU A 368 29.27 -22.94 -5.37
N VAL A 369 30.51 -23.29 -5.01
CA VAL A 369 31.60 -23.57 -5.95
C VAL A 369 31.40 -24.91 -6.68
N SER A 370 30.74 -25.87 -6.03
CA SER A 370 30.37 -27.17 -6.60
C SER A 370 29.15 -27.74 -5.87
N LYS A 371 28.47 -28.74 -6.46
CA LYS A 371 27.39 -29.44 -5.77
C LYS A 371 27.91 -30.04 -4.46
N GLY A 372 27.24 -29.73 -3.35
CA GLY A 372 27.61 -30.20 -2.00
C GLY A 372 28.71 -29.42 -1.29
N ALA A 373 29.27 -28.36 -1.89
CA ALA A 373 30.19 -27.46 -1.21
C ALA A 373 29.48 -26.63 -0.13
N VAL A 374 30.26 -26.00 0.76
CA VAL A 374 29.74 -25.04 1.73
C VAL A 374 29.10 -23.86 0.97
N SER A 375 27.87 -23.53 1.35
CA SER A 375 27.16 -22.36 0.81
C SER A 375 27.78 -21.07 1.34
N LEU A 376 28.08 -20.15 0.43
CA LEU A 376 28.56 -18.82 0.76
C LEU A 376 27.41 -17.84 0.60
N GLU A 377 27.00 -17.23 1.72
CA GLU A 377 26.00 -16.17 1.72
C GLU A 377 26.56 -14.88 1.11
N PHE A 378 25.75 -14.24 0.27
CA PHE A 378 25.97 -12.92 -0.30
C PHE A 378 24.82 -12.01 0.12
N ARG A 379 25.15 -10.82 0.60
CA ARG A 379 24.20 -9.83 1.11
C ARG A 379 23.94 -8.71 0.09
N PRO A 380 22.76 -8.08 0.09
CA PRO A 380 22.51 -6.95 -0.81
C PRO A 380 23.47 -5.79 -0.51
N LEU A 381 24.18 -5.28 -1.53
CA LEU A 381 25.17 -4.20 -1.37
C LEU A 381 24.52 -2.87 -0.95
N TYR A 382 23.38 -2.54 -1.57
CA TYR A 382 22.71 -1.24 -1.40
C TYR A 382 21.58 -1.22 -0.38
N ARG A 383 21.39 -2.29 0.41
CA ARG A 383 20.38 -2.31 1.48
C ARG A 383 21.05 -2.00 2.81
N ALA A 384 20.56 -0.99 3.53
CA ALA A 384 21.00 -0.71 4.89
C ALA A 384 20.59 -1.88 5.81
N LEU A 385 21.57 -2.71 6.19
CA LEU A 385 21.38 -3.76 7.18
C LEU A 385 21.64 -3.17 8.57
N VAL A 386 20.70 -3.38 9.50
CA VAL A 386 20.85 -2.93 10.89
C VAL A 386 21.99 -3.72 11.53
N ASN A 387 22.99 -3.03 12.07
CA ASN A 387 24.20 -3.60 12.72
C ASN A 387 25.23 -4.28 11.80
N ASP A 388 25.38 -3.84 10.55
CA ASP A 388 26.47 -4.30 9.68
C ASP A 388 27.77 -3.51 9.96
N GLU A 389 28.28 -3.61 11.19
CA GLU A 389 29.54 -2.95 11.59
C GLU A 389 30.79 -3.65 11.03
N THR A 390 30.63 -4.88 10.52
CA THR A 390 31.70 -5.68 9.94
C THR A 390 31.47 -5.93 8.48
N ASN A 391 32.45 -5.57 7.66
CA ASN A 391 32.44 -5.83 6.23
C ASN A 391 32.38 -7.34 5.93
N HIS A 392 31.29 -7.79 5.31
CA HIS A 392 31.05 -9.20 4.98
C HIS A 392 31.83 -9.68 3.74
N GLY A 393 32.36 -8.75 2.92
CA GLY A 393 33.19 -8.99 1.73
C GLY A 393 32.48 -9.71 0.57
N ARG A 394 31.22 -10.10 0.75
CA ARG A 394 30.40 -10.88 -0.20
C ARG A 394 29.06 -10.21 -0.35
N HIS A 395 28.88 -9.53 -1.47
CA HIS A 395 27.69 -8.76 -1.76
C HIS A 395 27.07 -9.13 -3.11
N PHE A 396 25.84 -8.70 -3.32
CA PHE A 396 25.21 -8.72 -4.62
C PHE A 396 24.52 -7.40 -4.93
N THR A 397 24.46 -7.07 -6.22
CA THR A 397 23.68 -5.96 -6.74
C THR A 397 22.53 -6.49 -7.58
N THR A 398 21.42 -5.75 -7.59
CA THR A 398 20.24 -6.06 -8.41
C THR A 398 20.08 -5.02 -9.49
N ARG A 399 19.67 -5.47 -10.68
CA ARG A 399 19.25 -4.61 -11.77
C ARG A 399 17.91 -5.10 -12.30
N ARG A 400 16.95 -4.18 -12.40
CA ARG A 400 15.59 -4.50 -12.84
C ARG A 400 15.33 -3.88 -14.20
N GLU A 401 14.81 -4.68 -15.12
CA GLU A 401 14.40 -4.22 -16.45
C GLU A 401 12.94 -4.58 -16.71
N HIS A 402 12.26 -3.78 -17.52
CA HIS A 402 10.96 -4.18 -18.05
C HIS A 402 11.14 -5.34 -19.01
N ARG A 403 10.29 -6.36 -18.86
CA ARG A 403 10.23 -7.45 -19.81
C ARG A 403 9.88 -6.86 -21.18
N MET A 404 10.73 -7.09 -22.18
CA MET A 404 10.38 -6.75 -23.55
C MET A 404 9.14 -7.56 -23.90
N THR A 405 8.07 -6.88 -24.31
CA THR A 405 6.83 -7.53 -24.71
C THR A 405 7.12 -8.40 -25.92
N GLU A 406 7.44 -9.67 -25.72
CA GLU A 406 7.41 -10.62 -26.82
C GLU A 406 5.97 -10.64 -27.32
N ALA A 407 5.79 -10.47 -28.63
CA ALA A 407 4.50 -10.42 -29.32
C ALA A 407 3.65 -11.71 -29.17
N SER A 408 4.03 -12.62 -28.28
CA SER A 408 3.26 -13.78 -27.85
C SER A 408 2.40 -13.48 -26.63
N CYS A 409 1.63 -12.38 -26.66
CA CYS A 409 0.40 -12.33 -25.86
C CYS A 409 -0.52 -13.43 -26.39
N ARG A 410 -0.61 -14.55 -25.65
CA ARG A 410 -1.45 -15.69 -26.01
C ARG A 410 -2.87 -15.20 -26.28
N ARG A 411 -3.37 -15.58 -27.45
CA ARG A 411 -4.49 -14.99 -28.21
C ARG A 411 -5.89 -15.34 -27.68
N TYR A 412 -6.05 -15.58 -26.39
CA TYR A 412 -7.36 -15.92 -25.80
C TYR A 412 -7.55 -15.19 -24.47
N GLY A 413 -8.54 -14.28 -24.43
CA GLY A 413 -8.93 -13.52 -23.24
C GLY A 413 -8.12 -12.23 -23.06
N ALA A 414 -8.83 -11.11 -22.89
CA ALA A 414 -8.24 -9.79 -22.72
C ALA A 414 -7.42 -9.69 -21.43
N ARG A 415 -6.12 -10.04 -21.46
CA ARG A 415 -5.19 -9.59 -20.41
C ARG A 415 -5.18 -8.06 -20.45
N VAL A 416 -5.44 -7.43 -19.30
CA VAL A 416 -5.01 -6.06 -19.06
C VAL A 416 -3.51 -6.03 -19.36
N PRO A 417 -3.01 -5.10 -20.19
CA PRO A 417 -1.58 -5.06 -20.53
C PRO A 417 -0.77 -4.76 -19.27
N TYR A 418 -0.21 -5.80 -18.65
CA TYR A 418 0.72 -5.69 -17.53
C TYR A 418 2.13 -5.98 -18.04
N THR A 419 3.01 -4.98 -17.96
CA THR A 419 4.44 -5.13 -18.27
C THR A 419 5.18 -5.47 -16.98
N GLY A 420 5.43 -6.76 -16.77
CA GLY A 420 6.27 -7.23 -15.66
C GLY A 420 7.74 -6.84 -15.80
N THR A 421 8.49 -7.10 -14.75
CA THR A 421 9.93 -6.83 -14.67
C THR A 421 10.75 -8.10 -14.47
N ASP A 422 11.91 -8.12 -15.11
CA ASP A 422 12.92 -9.16 -14.94
C ASP A 422 14.06 -8.62 -14.06
N VAL A 423 14.59 -9.46 -13.17
CA VAL A 423 15.64 -9.08 -12.21
C VAL A 423 16.92 -9.82 -12.54
N TYR A 424 17.98 -9.07 -12.72
CA TYR A 424 19.34 -9.55 -12.87
C TYR A 424 20.12 -9.33 -11.58
N VAL A 425 21.00 -10.27 -11.24
CA VAL A 425 21.92 -10.14 -10.10
C VAL A 425 23.36 -10.27 -10.52
N SER A 426 24.24 -9.53 -9.85
CA SER A 426 25.69 -9.64 -9.98
C SER A 426 26.31 -9.92 -8.62
N LEU A 427 27.22 -10.89 -8.56
CA LEU A 427 28.00 -11.19 -7.34
C LEU A 427 29.24 -10.29 -7.31
N VAL A 428 29.37 -9.51 -6.24
CA VAL A 428 30.40 -8.49 -6.10
C VAL A 428 31.05 -8.51 -4.71
N ASP A 429 32.21 -7.87 -4.59
CA ASP A 429 32.79 -7.54 -3.29
C ASP A 429 32.26 -6.19 -2.77
N GLN A 430 32.90 -5.66 -1.73
CA GLN A 430 32.58 -4.38 -1.09
C GLN A 430 32.79 -3.16 -2.00
N ASP A 431 33.66 -3.27 -3.00
CA ASP A 431 34.06 -2.19 -3.91
C ASP A 431 33.30 -2.29 -5.24
N GLU A 432 32.22 -3.09 -5.27
CA GLU A 432 31.43 -3.43 -6.45
C GLU A 432 32.24 -4.16 -7.55
N ALA A 433 33.42 -4.68 -7.23
CA ALA A 433 34.20 -5.45 -8.19
C ALA A 433 33.63 -6.89 -8.30
N PRO A 434 33.70 -7.54 -9.48
CA PRO A 434 33.24 -8.91 -9.64
C PRO A 434 33.89 -9.84 -8.62
N TYR A 435 33.07 -10.63 -7.91
CA TYR A 435 33.58 -11.50 -6.86
C TYR A 435 34.59 -12.52 -7.41
N SER A 436 35.74 -12.65 -6.74
CA SER A 436 36.92 -13.34 -7.28
C SER A 436 36.77 -14.86 -7.37
N GLN A 437 35.99 -15.47 -6.47
CA GLN A 437 35.82 -16.92 -6.42
C GLN A 437 34.68 -17.38 -7.35
N ALA A 438 34.95 -18.43 -8.12
CA ALA A 438 34.00 -18.96 -9.09
C ALA A 438 32.85 -19.76 -8.45
N MET A 439 31.67 -19.16 -8.42
CA MET A 439 30.43 -19.84 -8.07
C MET A 439 29.87 -20.56 -9.30
N LYS A 440 29.53 -21.84 -9.13
CA LYS A 440 28.87 -22.65 -10.18
C LYS A 440 27.37 -22.74 -9.99
N TYR A 441 26.89 -22.70 -8.74
CA TYR A 441 25.48 -22.80 -8.41
C TYR A 441 25.03 -21.62 -7.56
N LEU A 442 23.79 -21.19 -7.76
CA LEU A 442 23.15 -20.14 -7.00
C LEU A 442 21.79 -20.63 -6.48
N SER A 443 21.57 -20.49 -5.19
CA SER A 443 20.24 -20.53 -4.58
C SER A 443 19.88 -19.16 -4.04
N VAL A 444 18.59 -18.84 -4.03
CA VAL A 444 18.10 -17.47 -3.84
C VAL A 444 16.95 -17.50 -2.86
N ASP A 445 17.01 -16.65 -1.83
CA ASP A 445 15.90 -16.37 -0.94
C ASP A 445 15.18 -15.12 -1.47
N VAL A 446 13.94 -15.28 -1.95
CA VAL A 446 13.23 -14.24 -2.69
C VAL A 446 11.81 -14.00 -2.19
N TRP A 447 11.39 -12.76 -2.33
CA TRP A 447 9.99 -12.36 -2.33
C TRP A 447 9.46 -12.38 -3.75
N LEU A 448 8.33 -13.04 -3.96
CA LEU A 448 7.69 -13.20 -5.27
C LEU A 448 6.26 -12.67 -5.26
N THR A 449 5.83 -12.23 -6.43
CA THR A 449 4.43 -12.01 -6.79
C THR A 449 4.10 -12.84 -8.03
N ASN A 450 2.82 -13.12 -8.27
CA ASN A 450 2.34 -13.78 -9.49
C ASN A 450 2.07 -12.77 -10.63
N GLY A 451 2.53 -11.53 -10.49
CA GLY A 451 2.43 -10.48 -11.51
C GLY A 451 0.98 -10.21 -11.88
N GLY A 452 0.64 -10.31 -13.17
CA GLY A 452 -0.71 -10.08 -13.68
C GLY A 452 -1.70 -11.24 -13.50
N LEU A 453 -1.27 -12.42 -13.01
CA LEU A 453 -2.15 -13.59 -12.87
C LEU A 453 -3.34 -13.40 -11.91
N PRO A 454 -3.20 -12.73 -10.74
CA PRO A 454 -4.32 -12.52 -9.82
C PRO A 454 -5.52 -11.82 -10.44
N SER A 455 -5.31 -10.96 -11.45
CA SER A 455 -6.39 -10.25 -12.15
C SER A 455 -7.24 -11.15 -13.05
N LEU A 456 -6.79 -12.39 -13.31
CA LEU A 456 -7.53 -13.42 -14.04
C LEU A 456 -8.42 -14.27 -13.13
N LEU A 457 -8.29 -14.13 -11.81
CA LEU A 457 -9.14 -14.84 -10.87
C LEU A 457 -10.57 -14.31 -10.96
N ILE A 458 -11.50 -15.20 -11.28
CA ILE A 458 -12.94 -14.95 -11.22
C ILE A 458 -13.45 -15.65 -9.97
N PRO A 459 -13.78 -14.90 -8.89
CA PRO A 459 -14.33 -15.51 -7.69
C PRO A 459 -15.65 -16.21 -8.00
N ASP A 460 -15.77 -17.48 -7.58
CA ASP A 460 -16.99 -18.27 -7.78
C ASP A 460 -17.98 -18.13 -6.60
N GLY A 461 -17.55 -17.43 -5.54
CA GLY A 461 -18.36 -17.18 -4.35
C GLY A 461 -18.53 -18.41 -3.44
N THR A 462 -17.82 -19.51 -3.70
CA THR A 462 -17.84 -20.72 -2.86
C THR A 462 -16.55 -20.82 -2.05
N THR A 463 -15.43 -21.18 -2.68
CA THR A 463 -14.10 -21.36 -2.09
C THR A 463 -13.06 -20.88 -3.09
N ASP A 464 -12.78 -19.58 -3.04
CA ASP A 464 -11.84 -18.93 -3.95
C ASP A 464 -10.39 -19.18 -3.56
N LEU A 465 -10.14 -19.35 -2.25
CA LEU A 465 -8.83 -19.58 -1.66
C LEU A 465 -8.86 -20.79 -0.72
N THR A 466 -7.71 -21.47 -0.60
CA THR A 466 -7.45 -22.53 0.37
C THR A 466 -6.40 -22.06 1.36
N VAL A 467 -6.65 -22.23 2.66
CA VAL A 467 -5.74 -21.84 3.73
C VAL A 467 -4.56 -22.81 3.79
N GLY A 468 -3.33 -22.30 3.87
CA GLY A 468 -2.11 -23.12 3.89
C GLY A 468 -1.79 -23.80 5.23
N ILE A 469 -2.61 -23.58 6.26
CA ILE A 469 -2.46 -24.20 7.60
C ILE A 469 -3.70 -25.05 7.91
N SER A 470 -3.55 -26.01 8.83
CA SER A 470 -4.70 -26.70 9.40
C SER A 470 -5.45 -25.75 10.33
N ALA A 471 -6.64 -25.32 9.90
CA ALA A 471 -7.50 -24.39 10.62
C ALA A 471 -8.98 -24.80 10.40
N PRO A 472 -9.86 -24.56 11.38
CA PRO A 472 -11.29 -24.89 11.30
C PRO A 472 -12.04 -23.91 10.39
N VAL A 473 -11.78 -24.01 9.09
CA VAL A 473 -12.32 -23.13 8.05
C VAL A 473 -12.95 -23.98 6.95
N SER A 474 -14.27 -23.89 6.84
CA SER A 474 -15.03 -24.65 5.84
C SER A 474 -14.80 -24.11 4.41
N ARG A 475 -14.64 -22.80 4.26
CA ARG A 475 -14.40 -22.13 2.99
C ARG A 475 -13.80 -20.73 3.17
N THR A 476 -13.01 -20.29 2.19
CA THR A 476 -12.47 -18.92 2.13
C THR A 476 -12.89 -18.26 0.81
N ARG A 477 -13.45 -17.05 0.90
CA ARG A 477 -13.98 -16.30 -0.25
C ARG A 477 -13.30 -14.96 -0.42
N LEU A 478 -13.18 -14.49 -1.66
CA LEU A 478 -12.72 -13.15 -1.98
C LEU A 478 -13.92 -12.19 -1.98
N ILE A 479 -14.11 -11.44 -0.90
CA ILE A 479 -15.18 -10.43 -0.80
C ILE A 479 -14.85 -9.15 -1.58
N ARG A 480 -13.56 -8.93 -1.85
CA ARG A 480 -13.05 -7.98 -2.84
C ARG A 480 -12.15 -8.72 -3.80
N ALA A 481 -12.35 -8.47 -5.09
CA ALA A 481 -11.50 -9.02 -6.13
C ALA A 481 -10.05 -8.50 -5.99
N PRO A 482 -9.05 -9.26 -6.46
CA PRO A 482 -7.67 -8.82 -6.46
C PRO A 482 -7.48 -7.55 -7.30
N SER A 483 -6.80 -6.54 -6.74
CA SER A 483 -6.43 -5.32 -7.46
C SER A 483 -5.47 -5.64 -8.63
N PRO A 484 -5.40 -4.83 -9.68
CA PRO A 484 -4.39 -5.00 -10.72
C PRO A 484 -2.99 -4.86 -10.12
N ALA A 485 -2.08 -5.75 -10.50
CA ALA A 485 -0.66 -5.54 -10.23
C ALA A 485 -0.15 -4.33 -11.03
N ARG A 486 0.80 -3.59 -10.46
CA ARG A 486 1.36 -2.39 -11.10
C ARG A 486 2.88 -2.48 -11.19
N ALA A 487 3.43 -1.94 -12.28
CA ALA A 487 4.86 -1.82 -12.44
C ALA A 487 5.47 -0.92 -11.32
N PRO A 488 6.80 -0.97 -11.11
CA PRO A 488 7.46 -0.10 -10.14
C PRO A 488 7.14 1.38 -10.35
N LEU A 489 7.04 2.17 -9.27
CA LEU A 489 6.76 3.61 -9.35
C LEU A 489 7.95 4.40 -9.91
N ALA A 490 9.17 3.98 -9.57
CA ALA A 490 10.42 4.64 -9.95
C ALA A 490 10.80 4.34 -11.41
N GLN A 491 10.16 5.02 -12.36
CA GLN A 491 10.47 4.91 -13.78
C GLN A 491 10.88 6.26 -14.37
N GLY A 492 11.97 6.27 -15.14
CA GLY A 492 12.45 7.46 -15.83
C GLY A 492 12.63 8.66 -14.88
N SER A 493 12.06 9.81 -15.25
CA SER A 493 12.14 11.03 -14.44
C SER A 493 11.38 10.97 -13.12
N VAL A 494 10.37 10.08 -12.99
CA VAL A 494 9.59 9.90 -11.75
C VAL A 494 10.48 9.41 -10.62
N ALA A 495 11.50 8.59 -10.91
CA ALA A 495 12.47 8.13 -9.91
C ALA A 495 13.13 9.32 -9.18
N TRP A 496 13.50 10.38 -9.90
CA TRP A 496 14.09 11.57 -9.29
C TRP A 496 13.09 12.36 -8.45
N GLN A 497 11.84 12.46 -8.90
CA GLN A 497 10.77 13.09 -8.12
C GLN A 497 10.47 12.32 -6.83
N LEU A 498 10.50 10.98 -6.89
CA LEU A 498 10.38 10.11 -5.73
C LEU A 498 11.55 10.31 -4.75
N ILE A 499 12.77 10.50 -5.24
CA ILE A 499 13.92 10.89 -4.38
C ILE A 499 13.68 12.27 -3.77
N GLY A 500 13.21 13.22 -4.56
CA GLY A 500 12.90 14.58 -4.13
C GLY A 500 11.88 14.64 -2.98
N GLN A 501 10.81 13.84 -3.02
CA GLN A 501 9.82 13.81 -1.93
C GLN A 501 10.35 13.18 -0.64
N LEU A 502 11.40 12.35 -0.70
CA LEU A 502 12.05 11.81 0.50
C LEU A 502 12.85 12.89 1.23
N ASN A 503 13.14 14.02 0.55
CA ASN A 503 13.78 15.18 1.14
C ASN A 503 12.82 15.98 2.04
N LEU A 504 13.39 16.60 3.08
CA LEU A 504 12.70 17.18 4.23
C LEU A 504 12.20 18.62 4.00
N GLY A 505 11.47 18.87 2.90
CA GLY A 505 10.97 20.20 2.56
C GLY A 505 9.51 20.44 2.99
N TYR A 506 9.27 21.31 3.99
CA TYR A 506 7.92 21.78 4.32
C TYR A 506 7.29 22.64 3.22
N GLY A 507 8.09 23.18 2.29
CA GLY A 507 7.62 24.09 1.24
C GLY A 507 6.51 23.50 0.36
N LYS A 508 6.42 22.17 0.24
CA LYS A 508 5.34 21.50 -0.49
C LYS A 508 3.99 21.54 0.24
N LEU A 509 3.99 21.70 1.56
CA LEU A 509 2.78 21.91 2.39
C LEU A 509 2.45 23.41 2.59
N GLU A 510 3.38 24.32 2.24
CA GLU A 510 3.16 25.77 2.28
C GLU A 510 2.39 26.30 1.07
N ALA A 511 2.36 25.53 -0.03
CA ALA A 511 1.56 25.83 -1.20
C ALA A 511 0.06 25.73 -0.85
N LYS A 512 -0.53 26.88 -0.49
CA LYS A 512 -1.91 26.97 0.01
C LYS A 512 -2.96 26.44 -0.95
N ASP A 513 -2.70 26.51 -2.24
CA ASP A 513 -3.57 25.98 -3.29
C ASP A 513 -3.53 24.44 -3.38
N GLY A 514 -2.76 23.77 -2.52
CA GLY A 514 -2.61 22.31 -2.46
C GLY A 514 -1.70 21.72 -3.54
N SER A 515 -1.18 22.53 -4.48
CA SER A 515 -0.40 22.07 -5.64
C SER A 515 0.80 21.22 -5.23
N GLY A 516 1.55 21.67 -4.22
CA GLY A 516 2.74 20.97 -3.75
C GLY A 516 2.44 19.55 -3.23
N LEU A 517 1.34 19.35 -2.51
CA LEU A 517 0.96 18.01 -2.06
C LEU A 517 0.38 17.19 -3.21
N ARG A 518 -0.42 17.80 -4.10
CA ARG A 518 -0.93 17.11 -5.29
C ARG A 518 0.18 16.54 -6.17
N ASP A 519 1.23 17.32 -6.43
CA ASP A 519 2.42 16.88 -7.17
C ASP A 519 3.03 15.61 -6.57
N ILE A 520 3.12 15.56 -5.22
CA ILE A 520 3.72 14.43 -4.50
C ILE A 520 2.80 13.21 -4.55
N LEU A 521 1.50 13.40 -4.27
CA LEU A 521 0.52 12.31 -4.29
C LEU A 521 0.40 11.70 -5.70
N ALA A 522 0.53 12.52 -6.75
CA ALA A 522 0.47 12.08 -8.14
C ALA A 522 1.58 11.07 -8.48
N LEU A 523 2.69 11.05 -7.74
CA LEU A 523 3.77 10.07 -7.92
C LEU A 523 3.34 8.63 -7.57
N PHE A 524 2.26 8.46 -6.79
CA PHE A 524 1.71 7.16 -6.43
C PHE A 524 0.59 6.71 -7.39
N ALA A 525 0.12 7.60 -8.27
CA ALA A 525 -0.92 7.30 -9.24
C ALA A 525 -0.31 6.71 -10.51
N ALA A 526 -0.82 5.54 -10.92
CA ALA A 526 -0.49 4.98 -12.22
C ALA A 526 -0.99 5.90 -13.35
N ALA A 527 -0.46 5.73 -14.56
CA ALA A 527 -0.82 6.55 -15.71
C ALA A 527 -2.32 6.48 -16.06
N ASP A 528 -2.92 5.32 -15.84
CA ASP A 528 -4.33 4.97 -16.11
C ASP A 528 -5.25 5.10 -14.88
N ASP A 529 -4.73 5.47 -13.70
CA ASP A 529 -5.51 5.59 -12.47
C ASP A 529 -6.27 6.93 -12.41
N VAL A 530 -7.33 7.03 -13.22
CA VAL A 530 -8.19 8.23 -13.30
C VAL A 530 -8.87 8.52 -11.97
N ARG A 531 -9.25 7.49 -11.21
CA ARG A 531 -9.92 7.62 -9.91
C ARG A 531 -9.02 8.34 -8.92
N LEU A 532 -7.80 7.83 -8.70
CA LEU A 532 -6.88 8.44 -7.74
C LEU A 532 -6.48 9.86 -8.16
N ARG A 533 -6.24 10.10 -9.46
CA ARG A 533 -5.93 11.44 -9.97
C ARG A 533 -7.04 12.44 -9.66
N ARG A 534 -8.30 12.08 -9.90
CA ARG A 534 -9.45 12.94 -9.53
C ARG A 534 -9.51 13.23 -8.04
N GLN A 535 -9.30 12.24 -7.19
CA GLN A 535 -9.28 12.44 -5.74
C GLN A 535 -8.13 13.36 -5.30
N ILE A 536 -6.97 13.25 -5.95
CA ILE A 536 -5.82 14.15 -5.71
C ILE A 536 -6.17 15.56 -6.18
N ASP A 537 -6.72 15.74 -7.38
CA ASP A 537 -7.14 17.03 -7.93
C ASP A 537 -8.22 17.71 -7.08
N SER A 538 -9.06 16.93 -6.41
CA SER A 538 -10.04 17.40 -5.43
C SER A 538 -9.43 18.00 -4.17
N LEU A 539 -8.14 17.81 -3.88
CA LEU A 539 -7.47 18.52 -2.78
C LEU A 539 -7.18 19.96 -3.22
N ILE A 540 -8.10 20.87 -2.91
CA ILE A 540 -8.10 22.24 -3.44
C ILE A 540 -7.38 23.26 -2.54
N HIS A 541 -7.23 22.96 -1.24
CA HIS A 541 -6.62 23.90 -0.31
C HIS A 541 -5.96 23.20 0.88
N ILE A 542 -4.79 23.71 1.28
CA ILE A 542 -4.05 23.28 2.46
C ILE A 542 -3.70 24.51 3.28
N ASP A 543 -4.02 24.50 4.57
CA ASP A 543 -3.59 25.53 5.51
C ASP A 543 -2.78 24.89 6.63
N THR A 544 -1.60 25.44 6.91
CA THR A 544 -0.73 24.98 7.98
C THR A 544 -0.49 26.10 8.98
N ARG A 545 -0.70 25.82 10.27
CA ARG A 545 -0.49 26.80 11.34
C ARG A 545 0.14 26.18 12.58
N PRO A 546 1.04 26.89 13.28
CA PRO A 546 1.59 26.42 14.53
C PRO A 546 0.50 26.36 15.61
N VAL A 547 0.44 25.27 16.37
CA VAL A 547 -0.51 25.09 17.47
C VAL A 547 0.19 24.54 18.71
N THR A 548 -0.38 24.82 19.87
CA THR A 548 0.04 24.22 21.15
C THR A 548 -1.09 23.33 21.67
N LYS A 549 -0.79 22.06 21.94
CA LYS A 549 -1.79 21.07 22.38
C LYS A 549 -1.23 20.20 23.50
N LYS A 550 -2.14 19.64 24.29
CA LYS A 550 -1.82 18.59 25.27
C LYS A 550 -1.37 17.34 24.51
N LEU A 551 -0.24 16.76 24.91
CA LEU A 551 0.27 15.53 24.32
C LEU A 551 -0.46 14.31 24.93
N PRO A 552 -0.78 13.28 24.12
CA PRO A 552 -1.47 12.07 24.56
C PRO A 552 -0.56 11.15 25.37
N GLY A 553 -1.16 10.28 26.20
CA GLY A 553 -0.47 9.13 26.80
C GLY A 553 0.44 9.41 28.00
N GLN A 554 0.40 10.61 28.59
CA GLN A 554 1.20 10.92 29.79
C GLN A 554 0.32 11.27 30.99
N SER A 555 0.67 10.73 32.16
CA SER A 555 0.00 10.98 33.45
C SER A 555 0.12 12.44 33.92
N GLN A 556 1.15 13.15 33.45
CA GLN A 556 1.34 14.58 33.69
C GLN A 556 0.88 15.40 32.49
N LEU A 557 0.25 16.56 32.75
CA LEU A 557 -0.13 17.55 31.74
C LEU A 557 1.12 18.13 31.06
N ARG A 558 1.46 17.61 29.87
CA ARG A 558 2.50 18.18 29.02
C ARG A 558 1.89 18.79 27.77
N PHE A 559 2.33 20.01 27.45
CA PHE A 559 1.97 20.70 26.22
C PHE A 559 3.15 20.61 25.25
N GLY A 560 2.85 20.29 24.00
CA GLY A 560 3.80 20.36 22.89
C GLY A 560 3.43 21.48 21.94
N ARG A 561 4.42 21.96 21.19
CA ARG A 561 4.20 22.78 20.00
C ARG A 561 4.24 21.86 18.77
N GLY A 562 3.25 22.00 17.90
CA GLY A 562 3.12 21.21 16.69
C GLY A 562 2.55 22.05 15.55
N ILE A 563 2.19 21.39 14.47
CA ILE A 563 1.59 22.00 13.28
C ILE A 563 0.18 21.43 13.12
N GLU A 564 -0.81 22.29 13.01
CA GLU A 564 -2.12 21.90 12.51
C GLU A 564 -2.10 21.98 10.98
N CYS A 565 -2.56 20.92 10.32
CA CYS A 565 -2.69 20.82 8.87
C CYS A 565 -4.17 20.66 8.51
N VAL A 566 -4.75 21.66 7.89
CA VAL A 566 -6.14 21.66 7.44
C VAL A 566 -6.18 21.35 5.96
N LEU A 567 -6.68 20.16 5.62
CA LEU A 567 -6.83 19.67 4.26
C LEU A 567 -8.28 19.92 3.82
N THR A 568 -8.48 20.74 2.80
CA THR A 568 -9.81 21.01 2.24
C THR A 568 -9.97 20.33 0.90
N VAL A 569 -11.02 19.55 0.75
CA VAL A 569 -11.33 18.81 -0.47
C VAL A 569 -12.67 19.20 -1.07
N ASP A 570 -12.78 19.03 -2.38
CA ASP A 570 -14.06 19.04 -3.10
C ASP A 570 -14.57 17.59 -3.25
N GLU A 571 -15.71 17.27 -2.63
CA GLU A 571 -16.28 15.91 -2.66
C GLU A 571 -16.70 15.46 -4.07
N THR A 572 -16.85 16.38 -5.04
CA THR A 572 -17.30 16.02 -6.39
C THR A 572 -16.32 15.08 -7.13
N GLY A 573 -15.02 15.13 -6.84
CA GLY A 573 -14.03 14.23 -7.44
C GLY A 573 -13.87 12.88 -6.73
N PHE A 574 -14.69 12.58 -5.71
CA PHE A 574 -14.71 11.29 -5.04
C PHE A 574 -15.79 10.33 -5.58
N ASP A 575 -16.51 10.71 -6.64
CA ASP A 575 -17.49 9.87 -7.36
C ASP A 575 -18.50 9.16 -6.42
N GLY A 576 -18.93 9.86 -5.37
CA GLY A 576 -19.90 9.39 -4.37
C GLY A 576 -19.29 8.61 -3.18
N THR A 577 -17.99 8.35 -3.19
CA THR A 577 -17.26 7.86 -2.01
C THR A 577 -16.96 9.01 -1.05
N SER A 578 -16.78 8.71 0.23
CA SER A 578 -16.39 9.71 1.23
C SER A 578 -14.90 10.04 1.13
N PRO A 579 -14.50 11.32 1.23
CA PRO A 579 -13.09 11.71 1.31
C PRO A 579 -12.43 11.34 2.65
N TYR A 580 -13.19 10.81 3.61
CA TYR A 580 -12.70 10.53 4.96
C TYR A 580 -11.52 9.56 4.98
N LEU A 581 -11.58 8.48 4.20
CA LEU A 581 -10.47 7.52 4.12
C LEU A 581 -9.22 8.19 3.55
N PHE A 582 -9.36 8.96 2.46
CA PHE A 582 -8.25 9.73 1.89
C PHE A 582 -7.62 10.67 2.92
N GLY A 583 -8.42 11.45 3.64
CA GLY A 583 -7.93 12.31 4.73
C GLY A 583 -7.27 11.54 5.87
N THR A 584 -7.77 10.35 6.21
CA THR A 584 -7.16 9.46 7.21
C THR A 584 -5.77 9.02 6.75
N ILE A 585 -5.59 8.62 5.49
CA ILE A 585 -4.27 8.23 4.96
C ILE A 585 -3.31 9.43 4.94
N LEU A 586 -3.80 10.60 4.53
CA LEU A 586 -3.00 11.83 4.54
C LEU A 586 -2.58 12.25 5.94
N GLU A 587 -3.40 11.97 6.96
CA GLU A 587 -3.07 12.26 8.36
C GLU A 587 -1.81 11.50 8.82
N TYR A 588 -1.68 10.23 8.44
CA TYR A 588 -0.46 9.44 8.68
C TYR A 588 0.71 9.88 7.79
N TYR A 589 0.43 10.25 6.54
CA TYR A 589 1.44 10.69 5.58
C TYR A 589 2.12 11.99 6.04
N VAL A 590 1.35 13.01 6.42
CA VAL A 590 1.86 14.34 6.81
C VAL A 590 2.73 14.27 8.08
N ALA A 591 2.45 13.33 9.00
CA ALA A 591 3.25 13.12 10.20
C ALA A 591 4.73 12.82 9.92
N ARG A 592 5.06 12.26 8.73
CA ARG A 592 6.44 12.01 8.32
C ARG A 592 7.23 13.29 8.00
N HIS A 593 6.54 14.38 7.68
CA HIS A 593 7.20 15.66 7.40
C HIS A 593 7.58 16.41 8.70
N VAL A 594 7.08 15.97 9.87
CA VAL A 594 7.36 16.59 11.17
C VAL A 594 8.33 15.77 12.01
N SER A 595 9.21 16.46 12.77
CA SER A 595 10.18 15.83 13.67
C SER A 595 9.52 15.00 14.77
N THR A 596 10.22 13.98 15.25
CA THR A 596 9.83 13.17 16.42
C THR A 596 9.65 13.96 17.71
N HIS A 597 10.24 15.15 17.79
CA HIS A 597 10.09 16.08 18.92
C HIS A 597 8.90 17.05 18.78
N SER A 598 8.11 16.92 17.72
CA SER A 598 6.93 17.73 17.43
C SER A 598 5.76 16.83 17.02
N PHE A 599 4.60 17.41 16.74
CA PHE A 599 3.41 16.66 16.31
C PHE A 599 2.68 17.36 15.16
N THR A 600 1.87 16.58 14.47
CA THR A 600 0.85 17.05 13.52
C THR A 600 -0.54 16.89 14.12
N GLN A 601 -1.41 17.86 13.87
CA GLN A 601 -2.85 17.68 14.04
C GLN A 601 -3.52 17.89 12.69
N SER A 602 -4.13 16.85 12.14
CA SER A 602 -4.78 16.96 10.84
C SER A 602 -6.27 17.22 11.00
N VAL A 603 -6.81 18.04 10.10
CA VAL A 603 -8.23 18.37 9.99
C VAL A 603 -8.65 18.19 8.54
N LEU A 604 -9.65 17.36 8.30
CA LEU A 604 -10.26 17.22 6.98
C LEU A 604 -11.51 18.09 6.91
N ARG A 605 -11.55 18.96 5.90
CA ARG A 605 -12.70 19.78 5.55
C ARG A 605 -13.17 19.45 4.14
N SER A 606 -14.47 19.53 3.93
CA SER A 606 -15.11 19.48 2.63
C SER A 606 -15.72 20.85 2.31
N LEU A 607 -15.71 21.24 1.04
CA LEU A 607 -16.46 22.42 0.58
C LEU A 607 -17.96 22.30 0.85
N GLN A 608 -18.50 21.10 0.69
CA GLN A 608 -19.93 20.82 0.78
C GLN A 608 -20.41 20.73 2.22
N ARG A 609 -19.60 20.17 3.12
CA ARG A 609 -20.03 19.79 4.49
C ARG A 609 -19.25 20.48 5.62
N GLY A 610 -18.21 21.25 5.33
CA GLY A 610 -17.38 21.88 6.35
C GLY A 610 -16.40 20.91 7.00
N GLU A 611 -16.18 20.99 8.32
CA GLU A 611 -15.26 20.08 9.03
C GLU A 611 -15.85 18.67 9.12
N LEU A 612 -15.20 17.70 8.47
CA LEU A 612 -15.60 16.30 8.48
C LEU A 612 -15.00 15.56 9.67
N MET A 613 -13.71 15.80 9.93
CA MET A 613 -12.94 15.12 10.96
C MET A 613 -11.75 15.95 11.43
N ARG A 614 -11.47 15.84 12.72
CA ARG A 614 -10.27 16.33 13.36
C ARG A 614 -9.65 15.21 14.17
N TRP A 615 -8.50 14.73 13.72
CA TRP A 615 -7.81 13.64 14.40
C TRP A 615 -7.11 14.13 15.67
N PRO A 616 -6.89 13.24 16.65
CA PRO A 616 -5.97 13.49 17.75
C PRO A 616 -4.58 13.88 17.25
N VAL A 617 -3.77 14.49 18.11
CA VAL A 617 -2.39 14.83 17.75
C VAL A 617 -1.58 13.55 17.49
N ARG A 618 -0.82 13.54 16.39
CA ARG A 618 0.09 12.45 16.02
C ARG A 618 1.52 12.93 16.09
N MET A 619 2.36 12.21 16.82
CA MET A 619 3.79 12.52 16.89
C MET A 619 4.43 12.40 15.52
N GLY A 620 5.33 13.33 15.21
CA GLY A 620 6.09 13.27 13.97
C GLY A 620 6.97 12.02 13.92
N THR A 621 7.23 11.49 12.73
CA THR A 621 8.05 10.28 12.56
C THR A 621 9.40 10.57 11.93
N ARG A 622 9.74 11.83 11.68
CA ARG A 622 11.06 12.24 11.24
C ARG A 622 12.05 12.20 12.41
N SER A 623 12.86 11.16 12.45
CA SER A 623 14.05 11.14 13.31
C SER A 623 15.08 12.15 12.78
N ALA A 624 15.79 12.83 13.67
CA ALA A 624 17.14 13.27 13.34
C ALA A 624 17.97 12.00 13.13
N LEU A 625 18.75 11.95 12.06
CA LEU A 625 19.85 10.99 11.97
C LEU A 625 20.90 11.39 13.02
#